data_AF-A0A1B0BGC1-F1
#
_entry.id   AF-A0A1B0BGC1-F1
#
_cell.length_a   1.000
_cell.length_b   1.000
_cell.length_c   1.000
_cell.angle_alpha   90.00
_cell.angle_beta   90.00
_cell.angle_gamma   90.00
#
_symmetry.space_group_name_H-M   'P 1'
#
loop_
_entity.id
_entity.type
_entity.pdbx_description
1 polymer ?
#
loop_
_entity_poly.entity_id
_entity_poly.type
_entity_poly.pdbx_seq_one_letter_code
_entity_poly.pdbx_strand_id
1 'polypeptide(L)'
;MFEDIPLIYMNVKILKFWSFLFEKNWRRYICLPTTTFLVFTQFVYMFKTNEGIDSIIRNSYMLVLWFNTILRAYIMIYDNEKYQLVIYDLVELFYDLKKSKDNYVKDLLLEVNSKGIIMARGNLFLGLLTCIGFGVYPSLAVDRGSLTMSAPQNEDDMVACPYNKSHMMLRKSLAKHLVKCRPNYLNVELQKCPFNNTHLVTDAEFINHVNICPDRKLITQYNCVPKLEDHPQHKPIETDENWDNAEVEDYDPKKYLENARVLRQPEGACPSARNEFIKKERQRLGYDDDGPNYSGESCKQEETDQGKSTPPPPPPPPPPIISYWPAFSRSETTSTNLKTPPTLSREYSPSPGEKSYRDRSPLLGRSRRSARPPHNRSKIPYKLLPFGSIIPGINEYSSPFYELWYIFEMCITPIGCCMYIPYTSLIVSFILFGVVMSKTLQHRLRTLHRFADQPKLIHAEIISCIKYQIRIINFIEAVNGLCTFIFLLEFLAFGALLCALLFLLIIVNSSGQAIIVCAYIIMILAQILALYWYANELRQENFAIAAAAYETDWFTHDTTVQKYILLLILRAQKPCSIKVGNFYPMTMELFQSLLNASYTYFTLLKRVYD
;
A
#
# COMPACT_ATOMS: atom_id res chain seq x y z
N MET A 1 29.62 15.66 -26.69
CA MET A 1 30.34 15.93 -25.43
C MET A 1 30.10 14.83 -24.38
N PHE A 2 28.88 14.31 -24.19
CA PHE A 2 28.57 13.25 -23.22
C PHE A 2 28.59 11.81 -23.79
N GLU A 3 29.02 11.63 -25.04
CA GLU A 3 28.95 10.33 -25.75
C GLU A 3 29.88 9.26 -25.16
N ASP A 4 30.94 9.69 -24.48
CA ASP A 4 31.93 8.80 -23.84
C ASP A 4 31.63 8.49 -22.37
N ILE A 5 30.45 8.89 -21.86
CA ILE A 5 30.06 8.67 -20.46
C ILE A 5 28.91 7.64 -20.43
N PRO A 6 29.21 6.33 -20.35
CA PRO A 6 28.19 5.29 -20.33
C PRO A 6 27.11 5.47 -19.25
N LEU A 7 27.47 6.08 -18.11
CA LEU A 7 26.56 6.38 -17.01
C LEU A 7 25.30 7.16 -17.43
N ILE A 8 25.41 8.10 -18.36
CA ILE A 8 24.29 8.95 -18.80
C ILE A 8 23.97 8.83 -20.29
N TYR A 9 24.89 8.30 -21.10
CA TYR A 9 24.81 8.32 -22.56
C TYR A 9 23.49 7.75 -23.11
N MET A 10 23.12 6.54 -22.71
CA MET A 10 21.90 5.89 -23.23
C MET A 10 20.64 6.66 -22.86
N ASN A 11 20.56 7.14 -21.60
CA ASN A 11 19.41 7.89 -21.11
C ASN A 11 19.26 9.22 -21.87
N VAL A 12 20.35 9.99 -21.96
CA VAL A 12 20.36 11.28 -22.66
C VAL A 12 20.09 11.10 -24.16
N LYS A 13 20.63 10.05 -24.79
CA LYS A 13 20.39 9.76 -26.21
C LYS A 13 18.90 9.51 -26.50
N ILE A 14 18.22 8.75 -25.66
CA ILE A 14 16.77 8.48 -25.83
C ILE A 14 15.97 9.77 -25.61
N LEU A 15 16.27 10.54 -24.56
CA LEU A 15 15.57 11.79 -24.27
C LEU A 15 15.79 12.86 -25.35
N LYS A 16 16.99 12.89 -25.95
CA LYS A 16 17.31 13.75 -27.10
C LYS A 16 16.55 13.30 -28.35
N PHE A 17 16.50 12.00 -28.63
CA PHE A 17 15.78 11.44 -29.80
C PHE A 17 14.30 11.84 -29.81
N TRP A 18 13.65 11.81 -28.63
CA TRP A 18 12.26 12.22 -28.46
C TRP A 18 12.07 13.73 -28.25
N SER A 19 13.15 14.51 -28.24
CA SER A 19 13.14 15.97 -28.10
C SER A 19 12.57 16.46 -26.76
N PHE A 20 12.80 15.68 -25.72
CA PHE A 20 12.53 16.12 -24.35
C PHE A 20 13.72 16.84 -23.72
N LEU A 21 14.92 16.70 -24.28
CA LEU A 21 16.15 17.33 -23.79
C LEU A 21 17.02 17.81 -24.96
N PHE A 22 17.72 18.94 -24.78
CA PHE A 22 18.59 19.64 -25.75
C PHE A 22 17.90 20.25 -26.98
N GLU A 23 17.28 19.42 -27.81
CA GLU A 23 16.78 19.85 -29.13
C GLU A 23 15.26 19.96 -29.15
N LYS A 24 14.73 20.91 -29.94
CA LYS A 24 13.29 21.10 -30.21
C LYS A 24 12.98 20.54 -31.61
N ASN A 25 12.34 19.37 -31.68
CA ASN A 25 12.00 18.66 -32.90
C ASN A 25 10.49 18.40 -32.96
N TRP A 26 9.97 18.13 -34.16
CA TRP A 26 8.55 17.81 -34.40
C TRP A 26 8.04 16.61 -33.58
N ARG A 27 8.91 15.64 -33.27
CA ARG A 27 8.56 14.41 -32.55
C ARG A 27 7.86 14.68 -31.23
N ARG A 28 8.29 15.67 -30.45
CA ARG A 28 7.66 16.01 -29.16
C ARG A 28 6.20 16.46 -29.33
N TYR A 29 5.91 17.15 -30.43
CA TYR A 29 4.58 17.69 -30.74
C TYR A 29 3.61 16.65 -31.26
N ILE A 30 4.09 15.47 -31.64
CA ILE A 30 3.24 14.31 -31.89
C ILE A 30 3.10 13.51 -30.60
N CYS A 31 4.23 13.26 -29.96
CA CYS A 31 4.36 12.37 -28.81
C CYS A 31 3.52 12.82 -27.60
N LEU A 32 3.66 14.09 -27.17
CA LEU A 32 3.00 14.59 -25.97
C LEU A 32 1.51 14.83 -26.12
N PRO A 33 1.01 15.45 -27.19
CA PRO A 33 -0.44 15.62 -27.35
C PRO A 33 -1.14 14.27 -27.47
N THR A 34 -0.52 13.31 -28.16
CA THR A 34 -1.09 11.96 -28.33
C THR A 34 -1.20 11.22 -26.99
N THR A 35 -0.15 11.23 -26.15
CA THR A 35 -0.22 10.62 -24.82
C THR A 35 -1.15 11.40 -23.89
N THR A 36 -1.17 12.74 -23.96
CA THR A 36 -2.07 13.59 -23.17
C THR A 36 -3.53 13.31 -23.51
N PHE A 37 -3.83 13.13 -24.80
CA PHE A 37 -5.16 12.74 -25.25
C PHE A 37 -5.56 11.36 -24.72
N LEU A 38 -4.66 10.37 -24.73
CA LEU A 38 -4.92 9.05 -24.14
C LEU A 38 -5.21 9.13 -22.63
N VAL A 39 -4.46 9.93 -21.88
CA VAL A 39 -4.73 10.13 -20.44
C VAL A 39 -6.06 10.82 -20.22
N PHE A 40 -6.42 11.79 -21.07
CA PHE A 40 -7.73 12.42 -20.99
C PHE A 40 -8.87 11.42 -21.23
N THR A 41 -8.77 10.55 -22.25
CA THR A 41 -9.80 9.53 -22.50
C THR A 41 -9.89 8.49 -21.37
N GLN A 42 -8.77 8.14 -20.74
CA GLN A 42 -8.74 7.31 -19.52
C GLN A 42 -9.40 8.01 -18.33
N PHE A 43 -9.16 9.31 -18.15
CA PHE A 43 -9.81 10.08 -17.10
C PHE A 43 -11.32 10.11 -17.27
N VAL A 44 -11.81 10.39 -18.49
CA VAL A 44 -13.25 10.34 -18.81
C VAL A 44 -13.83 8.94 -18.58
N TYR A 45 -13.07 7.90 -18.89
CA TYR A 45 -13.48 6.51 -18.68
C TYR A 45 -13.72 6.22 -17.20
N MET A 46 -12.83 6.69 -16.32
CA MET A 46 -13.00 6.51 -14.87
C MET A 46 -14.27 7.16 -14.30
N PHE A 47 -14.77 8.25 -14.90
CA PHE A 47 -16.03 8.88 -14.47
C PHE A 47 -17.30 8.24 -15.05
N LYS A 48 -17.18 7.58 -16.20
CA LYS A 48 -18.34 7.02 -16.93
C LYS A 48 -18.48 5.51 -16.80
N THR A 49 -17.41 4.82 -16.42
CA THR A 49 -17.41 3.37 -16.32
C THR A 49 -18.34 2.89 -15.20
N ASN A 50 -19.13 1.86 -15.51
CA ASN A 50 -19.94 1.12 -14.53
C ASN A 50 -19.40 -0.30 -14.36
N GLU A 51 -18.12 -0.53 -14.68
CA GLU A 51 -17.47 -1.83 -14.55
C GLU A 51 -17.26 -2.24 -13.09
N GLY A 52 -16.91 -3.52 -12.89
CA GLY A 52 -16.59 -4.05 -11.58
C GLY A 52 -15.41 -3.35 -10.90
N ILE A 53 -15.33 -3.49 -9.57
CA ILE A 53 -14.29 -2.88 -8.74
C ILE A 53 -12.88 -3.33 -9.19
N ASP A 54 -12.74 -4.57 -9.69
CA ASP A 54 -11.49 -5.11 -10.23
C ASP A 54 -10.98 -4.32 -11.45
N SER A 55 -11.89 -3.98 -12.38
CA SER A 55 -11.59 -3.15 -13.54
C SER A 55 -11.27 -1.71 -13.16
N ILE A 56 -12.02 -1.14 -12.21
CA ILE A 56 -11.79 0.22 -11.72
C ILE A 56 -10.39 0.33 -11.10
N ILE A 57 -9.99 -0.61 -10.24
CA ILE A 57 -8.66 -0.61 -9.61
C ILE A 57 -7.55 -0.74 -10.66
N ARG A 58 -7.68 -1.68 -11.60
CA ARG A 58 -6.70 -1.86 -12.69
C ARG A 58 -6.56 -0.60 -13.56
N ASN A 59 -7.68 -0.01 -13.99
CA ASN A 59 -7.64 1.15 -14.88
C ASN A 59 -7.22 2.44 -14.16
N SER A 60 -7.58 2.62 -12.87
CA SER A 60 -7.07 3.71 -12.05
C SER A 60 -5.55 3.65 -11.85
N TYR A 61 -5.01 2.45 -11.61
CA TYR A 61 -3.56 2.26 -11.53
C TYR A 61 -2.87 2.70 -12.84
N MET A 62 -3.39 2.25 -14.00
CA MET A 62 -2.83 2.64 -15.30
C MET A 62 -2.92 4.15 -15.53
N LEU A 63 -4.05 4.76 -15.17
CA LEU A 63 -4.24 6.21 -15.28
C LEU A 63 -3.21 6.98 -14.45
N VAL A 64 -2.95 6.56 -13.21
CA VAL A 64 -1.93 7.20 -12.36
C VAL A 64 -0.53 7.04 -12.96
N LEU A 65 -0.20 5.87 -13.49
CA LEU A 65 1.08 5.62 -14.14
C LEU A 65 1.29 6.51 -15.38
N TRP A 66 0.28 6.61 -16.24
CA TRP A 66 0.33 7.43 -17.45
C TRP A 66 0.35 8.92 -17.12
N PHE A 67 -0.47 9.37 -16.15
CA PHE A 67 -0.44 10.74 -15.66
C PHE A 67 0.95 11.13 -15.13
N ASN A 68 1.57 10.27 -14.31
CA ASN A 68 2.92 10.49 -13.80
C ASN A 68 3.97 10.56 -14.91
N THR A 69 3.85 9.72 -15.93
CA THR A 69 4.74 9.70 -17.09
C THR A 69 4.67 11.03 -17.86
N ILE A 70 3.46 11.51 -18.10
CA ILE A 70 3.22 12.77 -18.82
C ILE A 70 3.67 13.97 -17.99
N LEU A 71 3.35 13.98 -16.70
CA LEU A 71 3.77 15.04 -15.78
C LEU A 71 5.29 15.20 -15.78
N ARG A 72 6.04 14.10 -15.70
CA ARG A 72 7.51 14.12 -15.77
C ARG A 72 8.01 14.66 -17.10
N ALA A 73 7.39 14.27 -18.21
CA ALA A 73 7.78 14.76 -19.52
C ALA A 73 7.55 16.28 -19.66
N TYR A 74 6.42 16.81 -19.17
CA TYR A 74 6.16 18.25 -19.15
C TYR A 74 7.11 19.01 -18.22
N ILE A 75 7.37 18.50 -17.00
CA ILE A 75 8.31 19.13 -16.07
C ILE A 75 9.72 19.16 -16.67
N MET A 76 10.18 18.07 -17.31
CA MET A 76 11.51 18.04 -17.90
C MET A 76 11.65 18.99 -19.10
N ILE A 77 10.56 19.27 -19.82
CA ILE A 77 10.53 20.30 -20.87
C ILE A 77 10.52 21.71 -20.26
N TYR A 78 9.79 21.90 -19.16
CA TYR A 78 9.70 23.19 -18.48
C TYR A 78 11.05 23.59 -17.86
N ASP A 79 11.65 22.68 -17.08
CA ASP A 79 12.95 22.89 -16.41
C ASP A 79 14.14 22.47 -17.28
N ASN A 80 13.99 22.45 -18.62
CA ASN A 80 14.97 21.87 -19.54
C ASN A 80 16.39 22.40 -19.33
N GLU A 81 16.51 23.71 -19.13
CA GLU A 81 17.81 24.38 -18.92
C GLU A 81 18.48 23.88 -17.63
N LYS A 82 17.72 23.68 -16.55
CA LYS A 82 18.26 23.16 -15.28
C LYS A 82 18.77 21.73 -15.44
N TYR A 83 18.05 20.87 -16.17
CA TYR A 83 18.53 19.52 -16.48
C TYR A 83 19.81 19.55 -17.31
N GLN A 84 19.90 20.43 -18.30
CA GLN A 84 21.10 20.58 -19.11
C GLN A 84 22.29 21.06 -18.27
N LEU A 85 22.09 22.04 -17.38
CA LEU A 85 23.12 22.53 -16.47
C LEU A 85 23.69 21.41 -15.59
N VAL A 86 22.83 20.61 -14.95
CA VAL A 86 23.28 19.47 -14.13
C VAL A 86 24.05 18.43 -14.96
N ILE A 87 23.66 18.22 -16.22
CA ILE A 87 24.39 17.32 -17.13
C ILE A 87 25.74 17.90 -17.51
N TYR A 88 25.83 19.20 -17.82
CA TYR A 88 27.09 19.86 -18.14
C TYR A 88 28.05 19.83 -16.95
N ASP A 89 27.56 20.15 -15.74
CA ASP A 89 28.34 20.06 -14.51
C ASP A 89 28.85 18.63 -14.28
N LEU A 90 28.01 17.62 -14.46
CA LEU A 90 28.41 16.22 -14.36
C LEU A 90 29.49 15.87 -15.37
N VAL A 91 29.33 16.28 -16.63
CA VAL A 91 30.28 15.99 -17.70
C VAL A 91 31.64 16.63 -17.40
N GLU A 92 31.67 17.91 -17.02
CA GLU A 92 32.89 18.62 -16.65
C GLU A 92 33.60 17.91 -15.49
N LEU A 93 32.88 17.64 -14.40
CA LEU A 93 33.42 16.96 -13.22
C LEU A 93 33.90 15.53 -13.55
N PHE A 94 33.20 14.81 -14.41
CA PHE A 94 33.58 13.47 -14.83
C PHE A 94 34.92 13.49 -15.59
N TYR A 95 35.12 14.44 -16.50
CA TYR A 95 36.38 14.56 -17.23
C TYR A 95 37.53 15.04 -16.33
N ASP A 96 37.27 15.93 -15.37
CA ASP A 96 38.24 16.31 -14.34
C ASP A 96 38.71 15.10 -13.53
N LEU A 97 37.77 14.25 -13.09
CA LEU A 97 38.08 13.01 -12.37
C LEU A 97 38.83 12.00 -13.24
N LYS A 98 38.44 11.86 -14.52
CA LYS A 98 39.10 10.96 -15.47
C LYS A 98 40.54 11.38 -15.77
N LYS A 99 40.83 12.69 -15.74
CA LYS A 99 42.18 13.25 -15.92
C LYS A 99 43.10 12.97 -14.72
N SER A 100 42.53 12.69 -13.54
CA SER A 100 43.32 12.35 -12.36
C SER A 100 44.15 11.08 -12.61
N LYS A 101 45.39 11.07 -12.09
CA LYS A 101 46.27 9.89 -12.17
C LYS A 101 45.96 8.83 -11.10
N ASP A 102 44.90 9.03 -10.32
CA ASP A 102 44.54 8.17 -9.20
C ASP A 102 43.81 6.91 -9.69
N ASN A 103 44.36 5.75 -9.38
CA ASN A 103 43.77 4.47 -9.77
C ASN A 103 42.44 4.22 -9.04
N TYR A 104 42.30 4.65 -7.78
CA TYR A 104 41.07 4.49 -7.02
C TYR A 104 39.89 5.22 -7.69
N VAL A 105 40.14 6.45 -8.13
CA VAL A 105 39.12 7.26 -8.83
C VAL A 105 38.77 6.63 -10.18
N LYS A 106 39.76 6.11 -10.92
CA LYS A 106 39.50 5.42 -12.19
C LYS A 106 38.64 4.18 -12.00
N ASP A 107 38.94 3.36 -11.00
CA ASP A 107 38.16 2.14 -10.71
C ASP A 107 36.72 2.49 -10.33
N LEU A 108 36.54 3.54 -9.53
CA LEU A 108 35.22 4.05 -9.15
C LEU A 108 34.42 4.56 -10.37
N LEU A 109 35.08 5.24 -11.32
CA LEU A 109 34.45 5.64 -12.58
C LEU A 109 34.12 4.45 -13.49
N LEU A 110 34.92 3.39 -13.48
CA LEU A 110 34.61 2.15 -14.23
C LEU A 110 33.42 1.42 -13.61
N GLU A 111 33.37 1.31 -12.28
CA GLU A 111 32.26 0.69 -11.55
C GLU A 111 30.95 1.42 -11.83
N VAL A 112 30.93 2.75 -11.71
CA VAL A 112 29.69 3.53 -11.93
C VAL A 112 29.21 3.46 -13.38
N ASN A 113 30.14 3.43 -14.35
CA ASN A 113 29.78 3.27 -15.75
C ASN A 113 29.22 1.87 -16.04
N SER A 114 29.78 0.83 -15.43
CA SER A 114 29.23 -0.53 -15.52
C SER A 114 27.81 -0.60 -14.96
N LYS A 115 27.59 -0.01 -13.77
CA LYS A 115 26.25 0.13 -13.17
C LYS A 115 25.28 0.88 -14.09
N GLY A 116 25.71 2.00 -14.68
CA GLY A 116 24.91 2.77 -15.63
C GLY A 116 24.51 1.98 -16.88
N ILE A 117 25.42 1.17 -17.45
CA ILE A 117 25.13 0.30 -18.60
C ILE A 117 24.13 -0.79 -18.22
N ILE A 118 24.35 -1.47 -17.09
CA ILE A 118 23.45 -2.53 -16.60
C ILE A 118 22.06 -1.95 -16.35
N MET A 119 21.99 -0.79 -15.69
CA MET A 119 20.73 -0.09 -15.43
C MET A 119 20.01 0.26 -16.73
N ALA A 120 20.69 0.90 -17.69
CA ALA A 120 20.09 1.29 -18.96
C ALA A 120 19.59 0.08 -19.78
N ARG A 121 20.35 -1.02 -19.82
CA ARG A 121 19.95 -2.25 -20.54
C ARG A 121 18.81 -2.97 -19.84
N GLY A 122 18.87 -3.10 -18.51
CA GLY A 122 17.80 -3.70 -17.71
C GLY A 122 16.50 -2.93 -17.84
N ASN A 123 16.59 -1.61 -17.84
CA ASN A 123 15.47 -0.70 -18.04
C ASN A 123 14.84 -0.82 -19.44
N LEU A 124 15.65 -0.91 -20.50
CA LEU A 124 15.15 -1.15 -21.85
C LEU A 124 14.45 -2.51 -21.98
N PHE A 125 15.03 -3.55 -21.38
CA PHE A 125 14.46 -4.89 -21.33
C PHE A 125 13.13 -4.92 -20.57
N LEU A 126 13.07 -4.29 -19.38
CA LEU A 126 11.86 -4.21 -18.59
C LEU A 126 10.76 -3.39 -19.28
N GLY A 127 11.14 -2.31 -19.99
CA GLY A 127 10.23 -1.55 -20.83
C GLY A 127 9.64 -2.37 -21.98
N LEU A 128 10.46 -3.19 -22.65
CA LEU A 128 9.99 -4.13 -23.67
C LEU A 128 9.01 -5.16 -23.09
N LEU A 129 9.37 -5.78 -21.96
CA LEU A 129 8.52 -6.76 -21.28
C LEU A 129 7.19 -6.14 -20.84
N THR A 130 7.21 -4.88 -20.40
CA THR A 130 6.01 -4.12 -20.03
C THR A 130 5.11 -3.89 -21.26
N CYS A 131 5.68 -3.49 -22.41
CA CYS A 131 4.92 -3.32 -23.65
C CYS A 131 4.30 -4.64 -24.13
N ILE A 132 5.05 -5.73 -24.07
CA ILE A 132 4.54 -7.08 -24.40
C ILE A 132 3.42 -7.46 -23.43
N GLY A 133 3.62 -7.22 -22.14
CA GLY A 133 2.63 -7.46 -21.09
C GLY A 133 1.31 -6.74 -21.38
N PHE A 134 1.35 -5.45 -21.73
CA PHE A 134 0.14 -4.69 -22.08
C PHE A 134 -0.54 -5.19 -23.37
N GLY A 135 0.23 -5.62 -24.36
CA GLY A 135 -0.33 -6.14 -25.62
C GLY A 135 -0.91 -7.55 -25.51
N VAL A 136 -0.38 -8.38 -24.61
CA VAL A 136 -0.81 -9.75 -24.39
C VAL A 136 -1.89 -9.83 -23.29
N TYR A 137 -1.97 -8.82 -22.42
CA TYR A 137 -2.93 -8.80 -21.32
C TYR A 137 -4.39 -8.94 -21.80
N PRO A 138 -4.87 -8.20 -22.82
CA PRO A 138 -6.23 -8.36 -23.32
C PRO A 138 -6.51 -9.76 -23.85
N SER A 139 -5.59 -10.40 -24.57
CA SER A 139 -5.82 -11.75 -25.09
C SER A 139 -5.87 -12.80 -23.98
N LEU A 140 -4.98 -12.71 -22.99
CA LEU A 140 -5.00 -13.59 -21.81
C LEU A 140 -6.23 -13.37 -20.93
N ALA A 141 -6.72 -12.13 -20.86
CA ALA A 141 -7.98 -11.81 -20.21
C ALA A 141 -9.18 -12.28 -21.05
N VAL A 142 -9.06 -12.35 -22.38
CA VAL A 142 -10.08 -12.78 -23.36
C VAL A 142 -10.29 -14.30 -23.43
N ASP A 143 -9.25 -15.10 -23.14
CA ASP A 143 -9.38 -16.57 -23.13
C ASP A 143 -10.12 -17.12 -21.90
N ARG A 144 -10.34 -16.31 -20.85
CA ARG A 144 -11.02 -16.75 -19.61
C ARG A 144 -12.45 -16.26 -19.42
N GLY A 145 -13.06 -15.63 -20.40
CA GLY A 145 -14.47 -15.20 -20.36
C GLY A 145 -15.39 -16.17 -21.08
N SER A 146 -14.88 -17.35 -21.40
CA SER A 146 -15.70 -18.56 -21.51
C SER A 146 -16.11 -19.13 -20.15
N LEU A 147 -15.55 -18.66 -19.02
CA LEU A 147 -16.05 -18.91 -17.68
C LEU A 147 -15.76 -17.70 -16.77
N THR A 148 -16.81 -17.03 -16.28
CA THR A 148 -16.83 -16.02 -15.20
C THR A 148 -16.82 -14.54 -15.59
N MET A 149 -17.75 -14.14 -16.46
CA MET A 149 -18.72 -13.12 -16.07
C MET A 149 -20.09 -13.70 -16.38
N SER A 150 -20.88 -13.82 -15.33
CA SER A 150 -22.23 -14.33 -15.36
C SER A 150 -23.09 -13.59 -16.39
N ALA A 151 -23.30 -14.21 -17.56
CA ALA A 151 -24.68 -14.44 -17.96
C ALA A 151 -25.39 -15.06 -16.73
N PRO A 152 -26.62 -14.67 -16.37
CA PRO A 152 -27.30 -15.27 -15.23
C PRO A 152 -27.55 -16.76 -15.55
N GLN A 153 -26.55 -17.61 -15.33
CA GLN A 153 -26.75 -18.96 -14.87
C GLN A 153 -27.19 -18.80 -13.43
N ASN A 154 -28.48 -18.53 -13.27
CA ASN A 154 -29.22 -18.67 -12.04
C ASN A 154 -30.70 -18.73 -12.45
N GLU A 155 -31.05 -19.59 -13.41
CA GLU A 155 -32.43 -20.12 -13.40
C GLU A 155 -32.63 -20.96 -12.13
N ASP A 156 -31.57 -21.57 -11.59
CA ASP A 156 -31.62 -22.42 -10.38
C ASP A 156 -31.53 -21.67 -9.03
N ASP A 157 -31.33 -20.34 -9.04
CA ASP A 157 -31.17 -19.53 -7.80
C ASP A 157 -32.14 -18.33 -7.75
N MET A 158 -33.10 -18.32 -8.69
CA MET A 158 -34.26 -17.44 -8.68
C MET A 158 -35.27 -18.01 -7.68
N VAL A 159 -35.44 -17.32 -6.55
CA VAL A 159 -36.39 -17.67 -5.51
C VAL A 159 -37.59 -16.73 -5.56
N ALA A 160 -38.76 -17.31 -5.36
CA ALA A 160 -40.00 -16.57 -5.23
C ALA A 160 -40.11 -15.94 -3.84
N CYS A 161 -40.67 -14.75 -3.75
CA CYS A 161 -41.00 -14.13 -2.48
C CYS A 161 -42.09 -14.94 -1.74
N PRO A 162 -41.93 -15.26 -0.45
CA PRO A 162 -42.94 -15.96 0.36
C PRO A 162 -44.27 -15.22 0.49
N TYR A 163 -44.27 -13.88 0.42
CA TYR A 163 -45.50 -13.07 0.46
C TYR A 163 -46.25 -13.03 -0.87
N ASN A 164 -45.54 -13.16 -2.00
CA ASN A 164 -46.14 -13.20 -3.32
C ASN A 164 -45.27 -13.98 -4.31
N LYS A 165 -45.80 -15.11 -4.79
CA LYS A 165 -45.10 -16.03 -5.72
C LYS A 165 -44.80 -15.43 -7.10
N SER A 166 -45.40 -14.29 -7.46
CA SER A 166 -45.07 -13.59 -8.70
C SER A 166 -43.77 -12.76 -8.62
N HIS A 167 -43.28 -12.46 -7.41
CA HIS A 167 -42.03 -11.74 -7.22
C HIS A 167 -40.86 -12.74 -7.27
N MET A 168 -40.30 -12.90 -8.46
CA MET A 168 -39.11 -13.72 -8.69
C MET A 168 -37.85 -12.87 -8.63
N MET A 169 -36.86 -13.31 -7.84
CA MET A 169 -35.60 -12.59 -7.70
C MET A 169 -34.45 -13.48 -7.27
N LEU A 170 -33.23 -12.97 -7.41
CA LEU A 170 -32.02 -13.69 -7.01
C LEU A 170 -32.00 -13.90 -5.49
N ARG A 171 -31.59 -15.09 -5.03
CA ARG A 171 -31.49 -15.46 -3.60
C ARG A 171 -30.75 -14.43 -2.74
N LYS A 172 -29.64 -13.88 -3.25
CA LYS A 172 -28.86 -12.79 -2.59
C LYS A 172 -29.64 -11.49 -2.37
N SER A 173 -30.67 -11.23 -3.15
CA SER A 173 -31.50 -10.01 -3.08
C SER A 173 -32.76 -10.20 -2.25
N LEU A 174 -33.11 -11.45 -1.89
CA LEU A 174 -34.33 -11.81 -1.17
C LEU A 174 -34.41 -11.09 0.18
N ALA A 175 -33.34 -11.11 0.99
CA ALA A 175 -33.32 -10.46 2.31
C ALA A 175 -33.68 -8.96 2.24
N LYS A 176 -33.09 -8.22 1.28
CA LYS A 176 -33.35 -6.79 1.07
C LYS A 176 -34.77 -6.53 0.57
N HIS A 177 -35.33 -7.44 -0.24
CA HIS A 177 -36.70 -7.36 -0.72
C HIS A 177 -37.73 -7.63 0.37
N LEU A 178 -37.52 -8.63 1.22
CA LEU A 178 -38.47 -9.00 2.28
C LEU A 178 -38.73 -7.86 3.26
N VAL A 179 -37.70 -7.07 3.60
CA VAL A 179 -37.84 -5.87 4.44
C VAL A 179 -38.79 -4.83 3.81
N LYS A 180 -38.75 -4.68 2.49
CA LYS A 180 -39.58 -3.72 1.74
C LYS A 180 -40.96 -4.29 1.36
N CYS A 181 -41.07 -5.59 1.20
CA CYS A 181 -42.28 -6.27 0.75
C CYS A 181 -43.24 -6.56 1.91
N ARG A 182 -42.70 -6.91 3.09
CA ARG A 182 -43.48 -7.23 4.31
C ARG A 182 -44.54 -6.18 4.71
N PRO A 183 -44.27 -4.86 4.67
CA PRO A 183 -45.25 -3.85 5.06
C PRO A 183 -46.51 -3.83 4.18
N ASN A 184 -46.42 -4.32 2.95
CA ASN A 184 -47.54 -4.34 2.00
C ASN A 184 -48.48 -5.55 2.21
N TYR A 185 -48.12 -6.50 3.08
CA TYR A 185 -48.87 -7.73 3.35
C TYR A 185 -49.04 -7.94 4.87
N LEU A 186 -49.61 -6.94 5.56
CA LEU A 186 -49.85 -6.93 7.01
C LEU A 186 -50.73 -8.08 7.54
N ASN A 187 -51.51 -8.72 6.67
CA ASN A 187 -52.48 -9.77 7.03
C ASN A 187 -51.90 -11.20 6.93
N VAL A 188 -50.62 -11.36 6.58
CA VAL A 188 -49.97 -12.68 6.45
C VAL A 188 -48.79 -12.74 7.40
N GLU A 189 -48.96 -13.48 8.50
CA GLU A 189 -47.92 -13.71 9.49
C GLU A 189 -47.11 -14.97 9.10
N LEU A 190 -45.80 -14.80 8.91
CA LEU A 190 -44.86 -15.88 8.55
C LEU A 190 -43.77 -15.96 9.61
N GLN A 191 -43.43 -17.17 10.04
CA GLN A 191 -42.38 -17.43 11.02
C GLN A 191 -41.00 -17.39 10.36
N LYS A 192 -40.01 -16.89 11.10
CA LYS A 192 -38.60 -16.88 10.68
C LYS A 192 -37.92 -18.17 11.07
N CYS A 193 -37.23 -18.81 10.15
CA CYS A 193 -36.42 -19.99 10.44
C CYS A 193 -35.27 -19.64 11.42
N PRO A 194 -35.00 -20.47 12.45
CA PRO A 194 -33.88 -20.27 13.37
C PRO A 194 -32.49 -20.36 12.74
N PHE A 195 -32.37 -21.03 11.58
CA PHE A 195 -31.09 -21.31 10.93
C PHE A 195 -30.77 -20.34 9.78
N ASN A 196 -31.78 -19.68 9.19
CA ASN A 196 -31.60 -18.71 8.11
C ASN A 196 -32.75 -17.69 8.08
N ASN A 197 -32.42 -16.41 8.27
CA ASN A 197 -33.39 -15.31 8.34
C ASN A 197 -34.11 -14.99 7.03
N THR A 198 -33.73 -15.64 5.91
CA THR A 198 -34.41 -15.50 4.61
C THR A 198 -35.50 -16.56 4.39
N HIS A 199 -35.55 -17.62 5.20
CA HIS A 199 -36.61 -18.62 5.15
C HIS A 199 -37.79 -18.15 6.02
N LEU A 200 -38.85 -17.69 5.34
CA LEU A 200 -40.13 -17.33 5.95
C LEU A 200 -41.16 -18.39 5.59
N VAL A 201 -41.75 -19.03 6.59
CA VAL A 201 -42.62 -20.21 6.42
C VAL A 201 -43.90 -20.02 7.22
N THR A 202 -44.99 -20.62 6.77
CA THR A 202 -46.28 -20.57 7.49
C THR A 202 -46.20 -21.35 8.81
N ASP A 203 -47.03 -21.02 9.80
CA ASP A 203 -47.05 -21.69 11.11
C ASP A 203 -47.21 -23.22 10.99
N ALA A 204 -48.03 -23.68 10.04
CA ALA A 204 -48.28 -25.10 9.80
C ALA A 204 -47.06 -25.85 9.24
N GLU A 205 -46.21 -25.17 8.47
CA GLU A 205 -45.04 -25.77 7.81
C GLU A 205 -43.74 -25.55 8.62
N PHE A 206 -43.78 -24.71 9.66
CA PHE A 206 -42.62 -24.30 10.44
C PHE A 206 -41.87 -25.51 11.07
N ILE A 207 -42.61 -26.40 11.74
CA ILE A 207 -42.02 -27.57 12.42
C ILE A 207 -41.36 -28.52 11.40
N ASN A 208 -42.00 -28.71 10.24
CA ASN A 208 -41.45 -29.58 9.20
C ASN A 208 -40.22 -28.96 8.52
N HIS A 209 -40.27 -27.64 8.26
CA HIS A 209 -39.15 -26.89 7.71
C HIS A 209 -37.92 -26.94 8.61
N VAL A 210 -38.06 -26.73 9.92
CA VAL A 210 -36.94 -26.77 10.88
C VAL A 210 -36.24 -28.14 10.86
N ASN A 211 -37.00 -29.23 10.70
CA ASN A 211 -36.43 -30.58 10.64
C ASN A 211 -35.67 -30.88 9.35
N ILE A 212 -36.10 -30.32 8.21
CA ILE A 212 -35.57 -30.64 6.87
C ILE A 212 -34.72 -29.48 6.30
N CYS A 213 -34.55 -28.39 7.03
CA CYS A 213 -33.90 -27.17 6.54
C CYS A 213 -32.49 -27.49 5.99
N PRO A 214 -32.19 -27.12 4.74
CA PRO A 214 -30.87 -27.39 4.14
C PRO A 214 -29.74 -26.70 4.92
N ASP A 215 -30.02 -25.54 5.53
CA ASP A 215 -29.07 -24.76 6.33
C ASP A 215 -28.86 -25.34 7.75
N ARG A 216 -29.62 -26.39 8.14
CA ARG A 216 -29.39 -27.15 9.38
C ARG A 216 -28.04 -27.87 9.37
N LYS A 217 -27.57 -28.30 8.19
CA LYS A 217 -26.32 -29.07 8.02
C LYS A 217 -25.08 -28.30 8.50
N LEU A 218 -25.06 -26.99 8.30
CA LEU A 218 -23.96 -26.11 8.68
C LEU A 218 -23.72 -26.07 10.20
N ILE A 219 -24.75 -26.27 11.02
CA ILE A 219 -24.62 -26.28 12.50
C ILE A 219 -24.35 -27.69 13.03
N THR A 220 -24.97 -28.73 12.44
CA THR A 220 -24.70 -30.13 12.84
C THR A 220 -23.25 -30.54 12.60
N GLN A 221 -22.55 -29.89 11.66
CA GLN A 221 -21.13 -30.15 11.39
C GLN A 221 -20.20 -29.58 12.49
N TYR A 222 -20.67 -28.62 13.29
CA TYR A 222 -19.94 -28.03 14.42
C TYR A 222 -20.29 -28.65 15.78
N ASN A 223 -21.33 -29.49 15.88
CA ASN A 223 -21.74 -30.14 17.14
C ASN A 223 -21.18 -31.56 17.36
N CYS A 224 -20.19 -31.99 16.57
CA CYS A 224 -19.38 -33.15 16.94
C CYS A 224 -18.33 -32.71 17.98
N VAL A 225 -18.75 -32.61 19.25
CA VAL A 225 -17.79 -32.63 20.37
C VAL A 225 -17.09 -34.01 20.32
N PRO A 226 -15.75 -34.09 20.25
CA PRO A 226 -15.09 -35.38 20.33
C PRO A 226 -15.41 -36.01 21.69
N LYS A 227 -15.74 -37.30 21.74
CA LYS A 227 -15.67 -38.03 23.00
C LYS A 227 -14.22 -37.91 23.49
N LEU A 228 -14.00 -37.24 24.63
CA LEU A 228 -12.72 -37.33 25.32
C LEU A 228 -12.47 -38.81 25.61
N GLU A 229 -11.37 -39.35 25.11
CA GLU A 229 -10.89 -40.65 25.53
C GLU A 229 -10.45 -40.56 26.99
N ASP A 230 -10.80 -41.58 27.79
CA ASP A 230 -10.41 -41.68 29.19
C ASP A 230 -8.88 -41.70 29.30
N HIS A 231 -8.29 -40.57 29.68
CA HIS A 231 -6.90 -40.52 30.12
C HIS A 231 -6.75 -41.34 31.41
N PRO A 232 -5.60 -41.99 31.65
CA PRO A 232 -5.38 -42.80 32.85
C PRO A 232 -5.56 -41.93 34.10
N GLN A 233 -6.60 -42.21 34.88
CA GLN A 233 -6.87 -41.54 36.15
C GLN A 233 -5.77 -41.91 37.15
N HIS A 234 -4.95 -40.93 37.53
CA HIS A 234 -4.13 -41.03 38.73
C HIS A 234 -5.06 -41.06 39.96
N LYS A 235 -4.71 -41.87 40.97
CA LYS A 235 -5.46 -41.88 42.24
C LYS A 235 -5.48 -40.46 42.82
N PRO A 236 -6.61 -39.98 43.38
CA PRO A 236 -6.69 -38.67 43.98
C PRO A 236 -5.59 -38.50 45.03
N ILE A 237 -4.77 -37.47 44.87
CA ILE A 237 -3.83 -37.04 45.90
C ILE A 237 -4.67 -36.19 46.85
N GLU A 238 -4.83 -36.61 48.09
CA GLU A 238 -5.45 -35.77 49.12
C GLU A 238 -4.53 -34.57 49.38
N THR A 239 -5.03 -33.39 49.05
CA THR A 239 -4.40 -32.11 49.35
C THR A 239 -5.31 -31.35 50.30
N ASP A 240 -4.74 -30.81 51.39
CA ASP A 240 -5.48 -30.03 52.40
C ASP A 240 -5.97 -28.67 51.88
N GLU A 241 -5.61 -28.29 50.65
CA GLU A 241 -6.00 -27.03 50.03
C GLU A 241 -7.27 -27.16 49.20
N ASN A 242 -8.39 -26.73 49.81
CA ASN A 242 -9.71 -26.68 49.18
C ASN A 242 -9.94 -25.30 48.53
N TRP A 243 -9.77 -25.23 47.21
CA TRP A 243 -9.98 -24.02 46.40
C TRP A 243 -11.46 -23.64 46.21
N ASP A 244 -12.40 -24.49 46.63
CA ASP A 244 -13.84 -24.25 46.46
C ASP A 244 -14.48 -23.49 47.64
N ASN A 245 -13.74 -23.23 48.73
CA ASN A 245 -14.27 -22.62 49.96
C ASN A 245 -13.65 -21.27 50.35
N ALA A 246 -12.91 -20.62 49.45
CA ALA A 246 -12.48 -19.26 49.69
C ALA A 246 -13.52 -18.28 49.10
N GLU A 247 -14.42 -17.75 49.93
CA GLU A 247 -15.16 -16.53 49.61
C GLU A 247 -14.14 -15.38 49.48
N VAL A 248 -13.49 -15.28 48.33
CA VAL A 248 -12.60 -14.18 47.97
C VAL A 248 -13.41 -13.19 47.15
N GLU A 249 -13.42 -11.92 47.56
CA GLU A 249 -14.03 -10.86 46.77
C GLU A 249 -13.40 -10.80 45.37
N ASP A 250 -14.24 -10.61 44.35
CA ASP A 250 -13.80 -10.49 42.96
C ASP A 250 -12.71 -9.40 42.82
N TYR A 251 -11.62 -9.75 42.14
CA TYR A 251 -10.52 -8.81 41.88
C TYR A 251 -11.01 -7.65 41.01
N ASP A 252 -11.12 -6.46 41.60
CA ASP A 252 -11.37 -5.22 40.88
C ASP A 252 -10.03 -4.56 40.48
N PRO A 253 -9.64 -4.58 39.20
CA PRO A 253 -8.39 -4.00 38.74
C PRO A 253 -8.33 -2.49 38.99
N LYS A 254 -9.46 -1.77 39.09
CA LYS A 254 -9.47 -0.33 39.35
C LYS A 254 -9.06 -0.02 40.79
N LYS A 255 -9.60 -0.75 41.78
CA LYS A 255 -9.20 -0.65 43.19
C LYS A 255 -7.72 -0.99 43.39
N TYR A 256 -7.22 -2.00 42.69
CA TYR A 256 -5.80 -2.34 42.74
C TYR A 256 -4.93 -1.20 42.19
N LEU A 257 -5.30 -0.64 41.03
CA LEU A 257 -4.55 0.43 40.37
C LEU A 257 -4.50 1.73 41.18
N GLU A 258 -5.44 1.97 42.10
CA GLU A 258 -5.41 3.14 43.00
C GLU A 258 -4.23 3.11 43.96
N ASN A 259 -3.87 1.93 44.46
CA ASN A 259 -2.81 1.74 45.45
C ASN A 259 -1.49 1.25 44.83
N ALA A 260 -1.53 0.67 43.63
CA ALA A 260 -0.34 0.21 42.93
C ALA A 260 0.49 1.38 42.39
N ARG A 261 1.83 1.27 42.50
CA ARG A 261 2.79 2.21 41.91
C ARG A 261 2.90 2.04 40.39
N VAL A 262 1.80 2.26 39.69
CA VAL A 262 1.68 2.14 38.22
C VAL A 262 1.15 3.44 37.66
N LEU A 263 1.73 3.92 36.56
CA LEU A 263 1.30 5.13 35.88
C LEU A 263 -0.06 4.90 35.20
N ARG A 264 -1.08 5.62 35.65
CA ARG A 264 -2.43 5.60 35.04
C ARG A 264 -2.56 6.68 33.97
N GLN A 265 -3.41 6.43 32.97
CA GLN A 265 -3.76 7.42 31.96
C GLN A 265 -5.20 7.91 32.16
N PRO A 266 -5.47 9.23 32.03
CA PRO A 266 -6.84 9.73 32.07
C PRO A 266 -7.53 9.46 30.72
N GLU A 267 -8.59 8.66 30.73
CA GLU A 267 -9.43 8.41 29.56
C GLU A 267 -10.40 9.57 29.33
N GLY A 268 -10.40 10.14 28.12
CA GLY A 268 -11.44 11.10 27.68
C GLY A 268 -11.40 12.51 28.32
N ALA A 269 -10.34 12.90 29.02
CA ALA A 269 -10.27 14.18 29.73
C ALA A 269 -9.88 15.38 28.83
N CYS A 270 -10.44 16.57 29.13
CA CYS A 270 -10.02 17.82 28.50
C CYS A 270 -8.59 18.24 28.96
N PRO A 271 -7.88 19.12 28.25
CA PRO A 271 -6.47 19.43 28.52
C PRO A 271 -6.18 19.90 29.96
N SER A 272 -7.05 20.71 30.55
CA SER A 272 -6.88 21.16 31.94
C SER A 272 -7.03 20.01 32.95
N ALA A 273 -8.06 19.17 32.76
CA ALA A 273 -8.31 18.00 33.59
C ALA A 273 -7.19 16.95 33.45
N ARG A 274 -6.59 16.81 32.27
CA ARG A 274 -5.43 15.94 32.04
C ARG A 274 -4.21 16.41 32.82
N ASN A 275 -3.93 17.71 32.82
CA ASN A 275 -2.82 18.29 33.56
C ASN A 275 -3.01 18.15 35.08
N GLU A 276 -4.22 18.38 35.57
CA GLU A 276 -4.55 18.21 36.98
C GLU A 276 -4.46 16.73 37.43
N PHE A 277 -4.89 15.80 36.57
CA PHE A 277 -4.74 14.36 36.81
C PHE A 277 -3.27 13.95 36.89
N ILE A 278 -2.43 14.41 35.95
CA ILE A 278 -0.99 14.14 35.96
C ILE A 278 -0.34 14.70 37.23
N LYS A 279 -0.75 15.89 37.69
CA LYS A 279 -0.25 16.49 38.93
C LYS A 279 -0.59 15.64 40.15
N LYS A 280 -1.86 15.23 40.30
CA LYS A 280 -2.32 14.36 41.39
C LYS A 280 -1.63 12.99 41.37
N GLU A 281 -1.40 12.45 40.17
CA GLU A 281 -0.74 11.15 40.01
C GLU A 281 0.73 11.18 40.40
N ARG A 282 1.43 12.30 40.12
CA ARG A 282 2.82 12.52 40.57
C ARG A 282 2.90 12.64 42.09
N GLN A 283 1.98 13.39 42.71
CA GLN A 283 1.89 13.47 44.17
C GLN A 283 1.60 12.10 44.80
N ARG A 284 0.70 11.31 44.22
CA ARG A 284 0.40 9.93 44.68
C ARG A 284 1.63 9.02 44.63
N LEU A 285 2.48 9.18 43.61
CA LEU A 285 3.72 8.42 43.47
C LEU A 285 4.88 8.96 44.32
N GLY A 286 4.65 10.02 45.11
CA GLY A 286 5.63 10.58 46.04
C GLY A 286 6.66 11.51 45.38
N TYR A 287 6.33 12.13 44.25
CA TYR A 287 7.16 13.19 43.66
C TYR A 287 6.83 14.54 44.31
N ASP A 288 7.84 15.22 44.85
CA ASP A 288 7.71 16.53 45.49
C ASP A 288 7.36 17.65 44.46
N ASP A 289 6.55 18.61 44.88
CA ASP A 289 5.87 19.60 44.04
C ASP A 289 6.70 20.89 43.80
N ASP A 290 8.03 20.80 43.82
CA ASP A 290 8.94 21.90 43.54
C ASP A 290 9.30 21.93 42.04
N GLY A 291 8.56 22.72 41.27
CA GLY A 291 8.77 22.92 39.82
C GLY A 291 10.08 23.66 39.47
N PRO A 292 10.44 23.79 38.17
CA PRO A 292 9.68 24.71 37.31
C PRO A 292 9.47 24.28 35.84
N ASN A 293 8.48 24.94 35.21
CA ASN A 293 8.30 25.22 33.77
C ASN A 293 9.17 24.44 32.76
N TYR A 294 8.52 23.57 31.99
CA TYR A 294 9.06 23.11 30.70
C TYR A 294 8.95 24.23 29.65
N SER A 295 9.89 25.18 29.69
CA SER A 295 10.43 25.79 28.47
C SER A 295 11.49 24.85 27.92
N GLY A 296 11.39 24.50 26.64
CA GLY A 296 12.31 23.55 26.02
C GLY A 296 13.75 24.04 26.00
N GLU A 297 14.67 23.16 26.39
CA GLU A 297 15.98 22.99 25.76
C GLU A 297 16.69 21.76 26.35
N SER A 298 17.52 21.16 25.51
CA SER A 298 18.29 19.93 25.73
C SER A 298 19.35 20.10 26.82
N CYS A 299 19.71 19.05 27.57
CA CYS A 299 21.08 18.50 27.57
C CYS A 299 21.21 17.23 28.44
N LYS A 300 22.16 16.38 28.05
CA LYS A 300 22.65 15.18 28.74
C LYS A 300 23.53 15.57 29.94
N GLN A 301 23.54 14.76 31.01
CA GLN A 301 24.81 14.20 31.55
C GLN A 301 24.59 13.14 32.65
N GLU A 302 25.65 12.35 32.83
CA GLU A 302 25.86 11.12 33.61
C GLU A 302 25.89 11.31 35.13
N GLU A 303 25.52 10.28 35.89
CA GLU A 303 25.97 9.99 37.28
C GLU A 303 25.90 8.46 37.48
N THR A 304 27.02 7.73 37.62
CA THR A 304 27.79 7.39 38.84
C THR A 304 27.01 6.69 39.96
N ASP A 305 27.40 5.44 40.20
CA ASP A 305 27.00 4.53 41.28
C ASP A 305 27.40 5.03 42.68
N GLN A 306 26.45 4.98 43.65
CA GLN A 306 26.64 4.46 45.02
C GLN A 306 25.37 4.64 45.89
N GLY A 307 24.93 3.57 46.58
CA GLY A 307 24.31 3.69 47.92
C GLY A 307 22.83 3.30 48.16
N LYS A 308 22.51 2.00 48.04
CA LYS A 308 21.53 1.19 48.81
C LYS A 308 20.39 1.87 49.63
N SER A 309 19.15 1.61 49.20
CA SER A 309 18.10 1.00 50.04
C SER A 309 17.22 0.11 49.14
N THR A 310 17.33 -1.21 49.26
CA THR A 310 16.60 -2.20 48.43
C THR A 310 15.13 -2.30 48.85
N PRO A 311 14.15 -2.07 47.95
CA PRO A 311 12.77 -2.52 48.14
C PRO A 311 12.69 -4.06 48.00
N PRO A 312 11.63 -4.70 48.55
CA PRO A 312 11.47 -6.16 48.51
C PRO A 312 11.41 -6.69 47.07
N PRO A 313 11.84 -7.95 46.84
CA PRO A 313 11.90 -8.52 45.50
C PRO A 313 10.48 -8.66 44.90
N PRO A 314 10.29 -8.31 43.62
CA PRO A 314 9.05 -8.61 42.93
C PRO A 314 8.87 -10.13 42.80
N PRO A 315 7.62 -10.64 42.81
CA PRO A 315 7.34 -12.06 42.62
C PRO A 315 7.85 -12.54 41.25
N PRO A 316 8.24 -13.82 41.13
CA PRO A 316 8.84 -14.36 39.92
C PRO A 316 7.85 -14.26 38.73
N PRO A 317 8.34 -13.94 37.52
CA PRO A 317 7.50 -13.94 36.34
C PRO A 317 7.01 -15.37 36.04
N PRO A 318 5.77 -15.53 35.55
CA PRO A 318 5.29 -16.83 35.11
C PRO A 318 6.14 -17.38 33.94
N PRO A 319 6.25 -18.71 33.82
CA PRO A 319 7.06 -19.37 32.79
C PRO A 319 6.56 -19.03 31.36
N PRO A 320 7.45 -19.12 30.35
CA PRO A 320 7.14 -18.72 28.98
C PRO A 320 6.13 -19.68 28.34
N ILE A 321 5.03 -19.14 27.83
CA ILE A 321 4.12 -19.90 26.95
C ILE A 321 4.69 -19.84 25.53
N ILE A 322 5.50 -20.84 25.18
CA ILE A 322 5.77 -21.18 23.78
C ILE A 322 4.59 -21.99 23.24
N SER A 323 4.00 -21.43 22.17
CA SER A 323 3.29 -22.02 21.04
C SER A 323 2.42 -23.25 21.29
N TYR A 324 1.10 -23.07 21.15
CA TYR A 324 0.21 -23.75 20.18
C TYR A 324 -1.23 -23.51 20.67
N TRP A 325 -2.01 -22.77 19.89
CA TRP A 325 -3.48 -22.72 20.03
C TRP A 325 -4.08 -23.93 19.32
N PRO A 326 -5.08 -24.57 19.94
CA PRO A 326 -6.37 -24.63 19.27
C PRO A 326 -7.54 -24.27 20.20
N ALA A 327 -8.56 -23.68 19.57
CA ALA A 327 -9.84 -23.31 20.13
C ALA A 327 -10.60 -24.48 20.79
N PHE A 328 -11.42 -24.22 21.82
CA PHE A 328 -12.88 -24.33 21.74
C PHE A 328 -13.57 -23.84 23.03
N SER A 329 -14.78 -23.34 22.83
CA SER A 329 -15.71 -22.71 23.78
C SER A 329 -16.25 -23.65 24.87
N ARG A 330 -16.55 -23.08 26.04
CA ARG A 330 -17.40 -23.67 27.08
C ARG A 330 -18.83 -23.12 26.92
N SER A 331 -19.81 -24.02 26.82
CA SER A 331 -21.21 -23.74 27.13
C SER A 331 -21.61 -24.68 28.25
N GLU A 332 -22.19 -24.15 29.33
CA GLU A 332 -23.03 -24.94 30.23
C GLU A 332 -24.38 -24.24 30.41
N THR A 333 -25.41 -25.03 30.12
CA THR A 333 -26.78 -24.99 30.65
C THR A 333 -26.75 -25.03 32.19
N THR A 334 -27.77 -24.62 32.97
CA THR A 334 -29.10 -25.26 33.04
C THR A 334 -30.00 -24.53 34.07
N SER A 335 -31.33 -24.63 33.85
CA SER A 335 -32.41 -24.66 34.87
C SER A 335 -32.79 -23.31 35.53
N THR A 336 -34.04 -22.98 35.89
CA THR A 336 -35.37 -23.62 35.86
C THR A 336 -36.42 -22.54 36.25
N ASN A 337 -37.66 -22.70 35.77
CA ASN A 337 -38.92 -22.30 36.43
C ASN A 337 -39.20 -20.83 36.85
N LEU A 338 -40.23 -20.20 36.27
CA LEU A 338 -41.54 -19.90 36.95
C LEU A 338 -42.43 -18.93 36.11
N LYS A 339 -43.69 -19.35 35.91
CA LYS A 339 -44.97 -18.58 35.93
C LYS A 339 -45.19 -17.34 35.04
N THR A 340 -46.14 -17.50 34.10
CA THR A 340 -47.10 -16.50 33.58
C THR A 340 -47.94 -15.85 34.71
N PRO A 341 -48.50 -14.61 34.59
CA PRO A 341 -49.69 -14.27 33.76
C PRO A 341 -49.76 -12.76 33.31
N PRO A 342 -50.91 -12.18 32.87
CA PRO A 342 -51.93 -12.62 31.90
C PRO A 342 -52.16 -11.63 30.73
N THR A 343 -52.99 -12.12 29.81
CA THR A 343 -53.74 -11.48 28.71
C THR A 343 -54.46 -10.16 29.03
N LEU A 344 -54.51 -9.27 28.03
CA LEU A 344 -55.57 -8.28 27.86
C LEU A 344 -56.16 -8.42 26.44
N SER A 345 -57.41 -8.83 26.44
CA SER A 345 -58.32 -8.98 25.31
C SER A 345 -58.79 -7.63 24.76
N ARG A 346 -59.08 -7.60 23.46
CA ARG A 346 -60.13 -6.71 22.94
C ARG A 346 -60.80 -7.33 21.73
N GLU A 347 -62.02 -7.81 21.96
CA GLU A 347 -63.01 -8.15 20.94
C GLU A 347 -63.57 -6.87 20.31
N TYR A 348 -63.85 -6.92 19.00
CA TYR A 348 -65.02 -6.25 18.42
C TYR A 348 -65.48 -7.03 17.18
N SER A 349 -66.77 -7.30 17.12
CA SER A 349 -67.56 -7.92 16.05
C SER A 349 -68.74 -6.97 15.75
N PRO A 350 -69.60 -7.14 14.70
CA PRO A 350 -69.49 -7.92 13.45
C PRO A 350 -70.05 -7.17 12.19
N SER A 351 -70.04 -7.86 11.04
CA SER A 351 -71.22 -8.05 10.12
C SER A 351 -71.18 -7.39 8.70
N PRO A 352 -72.09 -7.75 7.74
CA PRO A 352 -71.80 -8.69 6.65
C PRO A 352 -72.29 -8.25 5.24
N GLY A 353 -72.02 -9.07 4.21
CA GLY A 353 -72.77 -9.10 2.94
C GLY A 353 -71.99 -8.59 1.73
N GLU A 354 -72.21 -9.02 0.50
CA GLU A 354 -73.03 -10.09 -0.12
C GLU A 354 -72.74 -9.99 -1.64
N LYS A 355 -72.97 -11.10 -2.38
CA LYS A 355 -73.14 -11.22 -3.87
C LYS A 355 -71.85 -11.28 -4.71
N SER A 356 -71.48 -12.41 -5.31
CA SER A 356 -72.12 -13.24 -6.38
C SER A 356 -72.01 -12.63 -7.79
N TYR A 357 -71.31 -13.32 -8.69
CA TYR A 357 -71.65 -13.68 -10.10
C TYR A 357 -70.39 -14.26 -10.77
N ARG A 358 -70.26 -15.59 -10.94
CA ARG A 358 -70.54 -16.38 -12.17
C ARG A 358 -70.12 -15.66 -13.47
N ASP A 359 -69.12 -16.21 -14.19
CA ASP A 359 -69.46 -17.16 -15.25
C ASP A 359 -68.28 -18.02 -15.76
N ARG A 360 -68.64 -19.20 -16.25
CA ARG A 360 -67.78 -20.31 -16.70
C ARG A 360 -67.82 -20.44 -18.24
N SER A 361 -66.63 -20.63 -18.83
CA SER A 361 -66.32 -21.57 -19.95
C SER A 361 -66.87 -21.22 -21.36
N PRO A 362 -66.48 -21.89 -22.48
CA PRO A 362 -65.63 -23.09 -22.64
C PRO A 362 -64.64 -23.13 -23.83
N LEU A 363 -63.62 -24.00 -23.66
CA LEU A 363 -63.01 -24.97 -24.60
C LEU A 363 -63.05 -24.73 -26.12
N LEU A 364 -61.86 -24.83 -26.75
CA LEU A 364 -61.61 -25.68 -27.93
C LEU A 364 -60.11 -26.00 -28.03
N GLY A 365 -59.80 -27.28 -28.23
CA GLY A 365 -58.45 -27.84 -28.15
C GLY A 365 -57.75 -28.10 -29.49
N ARG A 366 -56.55 -28.67 -29.34
CA ARG A 366 -55.64 -29.30 -30.33
C ARG A 366 -54.87 -28.36 -31.28
N SER A 367 -53.55 -28.25 -31.06
CA SER A 367 -52.55 -29.13 -31.70
C SER A 367 -51.12 -28.70 -31.34
N ARG A 368 -50.26 -29.68 -31.06
CA ARG A 368 -48.83 -29.54 -30.81
C ARG A 368 -48.10 -28.96 -32.04
N ARG A 369 -47.40 -27.83 -31.86
CA ARG A 369 -46.08 -27.60 -32.49
C ARG A 369 -45.17 -26.92 -31.48
N SER A 370 -44.17 -27.67 -31.04
CA SER A 370 -43.00 -27.18 -30.32
C SER A 370 -42.32 -26.11 -31.18
N ALA A 371 -42.52 -24.84 -30.81
CA ALA A 371 -41.69 -23.75 -31.31
C ALA A 371 -40.40 -23.76 -30.48
N ARG A 372 -39.32 -24.28 -31.07
CA ARG A 372 -37.97 -24.07 -30.53
C ARG A 372 -37.70 -22.56 -30.51
N PRO A 373 -37.25 -21.96 -29.40
CA PRO A 373 -36.76 -20.58 -29.45
C PRO A 373 -35.44 -20.55 -30.26
N PRO A 374 -35.10 -19.42 -30.88
CA PRO A 374 -33.98 -19.35 -31.81
C PRO A 374 -32.66 -19.44 -31.03
N HIS A 375 -32.02 -20.61 -31.10
CA HIS A 375 -30.65 -20.82 -30.65
C HIS A 375 -29.70 -20.30 -31.73
N ASN A 376 -29.52 -18.97 -31.82
CA ASN A 376 -28.28 -18.39 -32.35
C ASN A 376 -28.21 -16.88 -32.03
N ARG A 377 -27.80 -16.54 -30.81
CA ARG A 377 -27.00 -15.33 -30.63
C ARG A 377 -25.55 -15.79 -30.66
N SER A 378 -24.90 -15.50 -31.77
CA SER A 378 -23.45 -15.48 -31.92
C SER A 378 -22.79 -15.01 -30.62
N LYS A 379 -21.89 -15.84 -30.06
CA LYS A 379 -20.95 -15.42 -29.02
C LYS A 379 -20.20 -14.19 -29.55
N ILE A 380 -20.59 -13.00 -29.10
CA ILE A 380 -19.82 -11.79 -29.36
C ILE A 380 -18.61 -11.90 -28.43
N PRO A 381 -17.37 -11.98 -28.96
CA PRO A 381 -16.19 -11.96 -28.10
C PRO A 381 -16.20 -10.62 -27.35
N TYR A 382 -16.10 -10.66 -26.03
CA TYR A 382 -15.92 -9.46 -25.24
C TYR A 382 -14.57 -8.85 -25.64
N LYS A 383 -14.61 -7.60 -26.09
CA LYS A 383 -13.47 -6.86 -26.57
C LYS A 383 -12.91 -6.07 -25.40
N LEU A 384 -11.65 -6.31 -25.03
CA LEU A 384 -11.00 -5.63 -23.90
C LEU A 384 -9.86 -4.76 -24.41
N LEU A 385 -9.85 -3.49 -24.02
CA LEU A 385 -8.76 -2.58 -24.34
C LEU A 385 -7.59 -2.77 -23.34
N PRO A 386 -6.33 -2.61 -23.79
CA PRO A 386 -5.16 -2.59 -22.91
C PRO A 386 -5.30 -1.59 -21.75
N PHE A 387 -5.85 -0.41 -22.05
CA PHE A 387 -6.18 0.60 -21.06
C PHE A 387 -7.65 1.01 -21.21
N GLY A 388 -8.41 1.02 -20.10
CA GLY A 388 -9.78 1.52 -20.13
C GLY A 388 -9.83 2.99 -20.54
N SER A 389 -10.38 3.27 -21.72
CA SER A 389 -10.43 4.61 -22.29
C SER A 389 -11.71 4.78 -23.13
N ILE A 390 -12.39 5.92 -22.97
CA ILE A 390 -13.66 6.23 -23.65
C ILE A 390 -13.53 7.53 -24.44
N ILE A 391 -14.07 7.53 -25.65
CA ILE A 391 -14.26 8.76 -26.43
C ILE A 391 -15.75 9.12 -26.44
N PRO A 392 -16.15 10.27 -25.87
CA PRO A 392 -17.55 10.69 -25.88
C PRO A 392 -18.13 10.70 -27.30
N GLY A 393 -19.24 9.99 -27.50
CA GLY A 393 -19.99 9.99 -28.77
C GLY A 393 -19.58 8.92 -29.78
N ILE A 394 -18.60 8.06 -29.48
CA ILE A 394 -18.18 6.95 -30.35
C ILE A 394 -18.38 5.61 -29.63
N ASN A 395 -18.90 4.61 -30.34
CA ASN A 395 -19.00 3.25 -29.80
C ASN A 395 -17.62 2.56 -29.85
N GLU A 396 -16.97 2.45 -28.70
CA GLU A 396 -15.60 1.96 -28.53
C GLU A 396 -15.40 0.51 -29.00
N TYR A 397 -16.43 -0.32 -28.84
CA TYR A 397 -16.36 -1.76 -29.12
C TYR A 397 -16.82 -2.15 -30.54
N SER A 398 -17.25 -1.18 -31.35
CA SER A 398 -17.65 -1.41 -32.73
C SER A 398 -16.43 -1.63 -33.64
N SER A 399 -16.49 -2.61 -34.54
CA SER A 399 -15.51 -2.75 -35.63
C SER A 399 -15.85 -1.74 -36.74
N PRO A 400 -14.86 -1.04 -37.35
CA PRO A 400 -13.41 -1.21 -37.22
C PRO A 400 -12.74 -0.36 -36.11
N PHE A 401 -13.50 0.49 -35.41
CA PHE A 401 -12.95 1.45 -34.45
C PHE A 401 -12.16 0.79 -33.32
N TYR A 402 -12.69 -0.30 -32.74
CA TYR A 402 -11.99 -1.07 -31.71
C TYR A 402 -10.60 -1.54 -32.16
N GLU A 403 -10.49 -2.11 -33.36
CA GLU A 403 -9.21 -2.62 -33.86
C GLU A 403 -8.20 -1.48 -34.07
N LEU A 404 -8.66 -0.34 -34.61
CA LEU A 404 -7.83 0.85 -34.79
C LEU A 404 -7.36 1.45 -33.47
N TRP A 405 -8.27 1.54 -32.49
CA TRP A 405 -7.96 2.12 -31.18
C TRP A 405 -7.02 1.22 -30.37
N TYR A 406 -7.19 -0.10 -30.46
CA TYR A 406 -6.27 -1.07 -29.89
C TYR A 406 -4.85 -0.90 -30.46
N ILE A 407 -4.72 -0.80 -31.78
CA ILE A 407 -3.43 -0.58 -32.44
C ILE A 407 -2.81 0.75 -32.00
N PHE A 408 -3.63 1.80 -31.88
CA PHE A 408 -3.19 3.11 -31.40
C PHE A 408 -2.61 3.05 -29.98
N GLU A 409 -3.30 2.42 -29.02
CA GLU A 409 -2.79 2.22 -27.65
C GLU A 409 -1.48 1.41 -27.63
N MET A 410 -1.39 0.38 -28.48
CA MET A 410 -0.17 -0.43 -28.61
C MET A 410 1.00 0.34 -29.21
N CYS A 411 0.76 1.27 -30.13
CA CYS A 411 1.79 2.15 -30.68
C CYS A 411 2.26 3.21 -29.67
N ILE A 412 1.37 3.69 -28.80
CA ILE A 412 1.67 4.72 -27.79
C ILE A 412 2.42 4.14 -26.60
N THR A 413 2.16 2.89 -26.24
CA THR A 413 2.76 2.26 -25.06
C THR A 413 4.30 2.31 -25.05
N PRO A 414 5.02 1.91 -26.11
CA PRO A 414 6.47 2.05 -26.18
C PRO A 414 6.94 3.50 -26.04
N ILE A 415 6.18 4.44 -26.58
CA ILE A 415 6.47 5.87 -26.51
C ILE A 415 6.41 6.34 -25.05
N GLY A 416 5.39 5.95 -24.30
CA GLY A 416 5.27 6.20 -22.86
C GLY A 416 6.43 5.62 -22.05
N CYS A 417 6.81 4.36 -22.33
CA CYS A 417 7.97 3.74 -21.70
C CYS A 417 9.27 4.52 -21.99
N CYS A 418 9.46 4.99 -23.22
CA CYS A 418 10.61 5.82 -23.60
C CYS A 418 10.60 7.24 -22.98
N MET A 419 9.46 7.75 -22.50
CA MET A 419 9.41 8.96 -21.68
C MET A 419 9.82 8.69 -20.23
N TYR A 420 9.23 7.66 -19.63
CA TYR A 420 9.33 7.39 -18.20
C TYR A 420 10.68 6.80 -17.79
N ILE A 421 11.13 5.77 -18.50
CA ILE A 421 12.25 4.93 -18.08
C ILE A 421 13.60 5.68 -18.17
N PRO A 422 13.92 6.40 -19.26
CA PRO A 422 15.17 7.15 -19.33
C PRO A 422 15.21 8.30 -18.33
N TYR A 423 14.06 8.89 -18.00
CA TYR A 423 13.95 9.92 -16.97
C TYR A 423 14.38 9.40 -15.60
N THR A 424 13.78 8.29 -15.12
CA THR A 424 14.10 7.72 -13.81
C THR A 424 15.55 7.27 -13.75
N SER A 425 16.02 6.64 -14.82
CA SER A 425 17.40 6.20 -15.00
C SER A 425 18.39 7.36 -14.94
N LEU A 426 18.08 8.49 -15.58
CA LEU A 426 18.92 9.69 -15.55
C LEU A 426 19.05 10.27 -14.14
N ILE A 427 17.95 10.34 -13.38
CA ILE A 427 18.01 10.84 -11.99
C ILE A 427 18.87 9.93 -11.12
N VAL A 428 18.72 8.60 -11.22
CA VAL A 428 19.58 7.66 -10.49
C VAL A 428 21.04 7.79 -10.91
N SER A 429 21.33 8.01 -12.20
CA SER A 429 22.70 8.29 -12.67
C SER A 429 23.29 9.55 -12.00
N PHE A 430 22.50 10.60 -11.79
CA PHE A 430 22.96 11.79 -11.05
C PHE A 430 23.27 11.47 -9.58
N ILE A 431 22.41 10.69 -8.92
CA ILE A 431 22.62 10.27 -7.53
C ILE A 431 23.90 9.42 -7.40
N LEU A 432 24.08 8.45 -8.30
CA LEU A 432 25.28 7.62 -8.38
C LEU A 432 26.54 8.44 -8.64
N PHE A 433 26.48 9.47 -9.49
CA PHE A 433 27.61 10.36 -9.67
C PHE A 433 27.94 11.15 -8.39
N GLY A 434 26.92 11.60 -7.64
CA GLY A 434 27.11 12.20 -6.32
C GLY A 434 27.78 11.26 -5.30
N VAL A 435 27.47 9.96 -5.36
CA VAL A 435 28.14 8.92 -4.56
C VAL A 435 29.63 8.85 -4.92
N VAL A 436 29.94 8.79 -6.22
CA VAL A 436 31.31 8.77 -6.72
C VAL A 436 32.10 10.00 -6.27
N MET A 437 31.49 11.18 -6.36
CA MET A 437 32.13 12.41 -5.89
C MET A 437 32.41 12.36 -4.37
N SER A 438 31.46 11.85 -3.58
CA SER A 438 31.62 11.73 -2.12
C SER A 438 32.75 10.75 -1.76
N LYS A 439 32.79 9.57 -2.38
CA LYS A 439 33.87 8.57 -2.21
C LYS A 439 35.24 9.10 -2.64
N THR A 440 35.28 9.90 -3.72
CA THR A 440 36.52 10.54 -4.17
C THR A 440 37.05 11.52 -3.11
N LEU A 441 36.18 12.33 -2.51
CA LEU A 441 36.59 13.26 -1.44
C LEU A 441 37.10 12.50 -0.21
N GLN A 442 36.41 11.43 0.20
CA GLN A 442 36.87 10.57 1.28
C GLN A 442 38.28 10.01 1.00
N HIS A 443 38.54 9.54 -0.23
CA HIS A 443 39.84 9.02 -0.61
C HIS A 443 40.95 10.09 -0.57
N ARG A 444 40.68 11.29 -1.09
CA ARG A 444 41.63 12.41 -1.04
C ARG A 444 41.99 12.81 0.38
N LEU A 445 41.01 12.80 1.29
CA LEU A 445 41.23 13.06 2.71
C LEU A 445 42.10 11.97 3.35
N ARG A 446 41.76 10.69 3.16
CA ARG A 446 42.53 9.56 3.72
C ARG A 446 43.96 9.47 3.20
N THR A 447 44.21 9.96 1.99
CA THR A 447 45.55 9.94 1.37
C THR A 447 46.34 11.22 1.61
N LEU A 448 45.84 12.14 2.44
CA LEU A 448 46.49 13.41 2.75
C LEU A 448 47.88 13.23 3.38
N HIS A 449 48.09 12.13 4.11
CA HIS A 449 49.39 11.81 4.72
C HIS A 449 50.54 11.71 3.70
N ARG A 450 50.25 11.49 2.40
CA ARG A 450 51.28 11.43 1.33
C ARG A 450 52.03 12.75 1.16
N PHE A 451 51.46 13.84 1.66
CA PHE A 451 52.06 15.17 1.63
C PHE A 451 52.61 15.61 2.99
N ALA A 452 52.67 14.73 4.00
CA ALA A 452 53.05 15.06 5.38
C ALA A 452 54.36 15.88 5.48
N ASP A 453 55.35 15.57 4.64
CA ASP A 453 56.66 16.24 4.63
C ASP A 453 56.64 17.64 3.99
N GLN A 454 55.51 18.06 3.38
CA GLN A 454 55.40 19.28 2.60
C GLN A 454 54.19 20.13 3.06
N PRO A 455 54.33 20.97 4.09
CA PRO A 455 53.21 21.66 4.74
C PRO A 455 52.44 22.59 3.78
N LYS A 456 53.14 23.22 2.82
CA LYS A 456 52.50 24.05 1.79
C LYS A 456 51.58 23.25 0.87
N LEU A 457 51.93 22.01 0.54
CA LEU A 457 51.10 21.15 -0.29
C LEU A 457 49.88 20.63 0.47
N ILE A 458 50.04 20.22 1.74
CA ILE A 458 48.92 19.81 2.59
C ILE A 458 47.87 20.92 2.68
N HIS A 459 48.32 22.15 2.98
CA HIS A 459 47.43 23.30 3.07
C HIS A 459 46.68 23.56 1.76
N ALA A 460 47.37 23.49 0.61
CA ALA A 460 46.73 23.62 -0.70
C ALA A 460 45.73 22.49 -1.00
N GLU A 461 46.06 21.26 -0.63
CA GLU A 461 45.22 20.08 -0.87
C GLU A 461 43.94 20.11 -0.01
N ILE A 462 44.02 20.54 1.25
CA ILE A 462 42.83 20.70 2.10
C ILE A 462 41.90 21.79 1.55
N ILE A 463 42.45 22.92 1.12
CA ILE A 463 41.64 23.96 0.46
C ILE A 463 40.96 23.39 -0.80
N SER A 464 41.67 22.56 -1.56
CA SER A 464 41.11 21.87 -2.72
C SER A 464 39.99 20.89 -2.34
N CYS A 465 40.15 20.13 -1.24
CA CYS A 465 39.13 19.26 -0.67
C CYS A 465 37.88 20.03 -0.20
N ILE A 466 38.05 21.18 0.46
CA ILE A 466 36.92 22.05 0.88
C ILE A 466 36.18 22.59 -0.34
N LYS A 467 36.90 23.11 -1.34
CA LYS A 467 36.28 23.57 -2.60
C LYS A 467 35.52 22.44 -3.29
N TYR A 468 36.08 21.23 -3.27
CA TYR A 468 35.43 20.05 -3.83
C TYR A 468 34.19 19.63 -3.02
N GLN A 469 34.21 19.72 -1.69
CA GLN A 469 33.03 19.51 -0.83
C GLN A 469 31.90 20.48 -1.19
N ILE A 470 32.22 21.77 -1.40
CA ILE A 470 31.24 22.77 -1.84
C ILE A 470 30.66 22.42 -3.21
N ARG A 471 31.48 21.96 -4.16
CA ARG A 471 30.99 21.46 -5.46
C ARG A 471 30.04 20.27 -5.31
N ILE A 472 30.33 19.33 -4.42
CA ILE A 472 29.42 18.19 -4.12
C ILE A 472 28.07 18.71 -3.60
N ILE A 473 28.10 19.64 -2.64
CA ILE A 473 26.89 20.23 -2.05
C ILE A 473 26.04 20.88 -3.14
N ASN A 474 26.64 21.76 -3.94
CA ASN A 474 25.93 22.46 -5.02
C ASN A 474 25.35 21.50 -6.05
N PHE A 475 26.09 20.45 -6.43
CA PHE A 475 25.60 19.43 -7.35
C PHE A 475 24.38 18.68 -6.80
N ILE A 476 24.44 18.22 -5.54
CA ILE A 476 23.32 17.50 -4.90
C ILE A 476 22.11 18.42 -4.70
N GLU A 477 22.32 19.69 -4.38
CA GLU A 477 21.25 20.71 -4.28
C GLU A 477 20.61 20.99 -5.63
N ALA A 478 21.40 21.08 -6.71
CA ALA A 478 20.90 21.22 -8.07
C ALA A 478 20.05 20.00 -8.48
N VAL A 479 20.51 18.78 -8.18
CA VAL A 479 19.73 17.55 -8.41
C VAL A 479 18.42 17.57 -7.62
N ASN A 480 18.44 17.93 -6.33
CA ASN A 480 17.24 18.07 -5.51
C ASN A 480 16.23 19.07 -6.11
N GLY A 481 16.73 20.21 -6.63
CA GLY A 481 15.91 21.21 -7.29
C GLY A 481 15.13 20.69 -8.51
N LEU A 482 15.61 19.61 -9.14
CA LEU A 482 14.94 18.98 -10.28
C LEU A 482 13.87 17.96 -9.87
N CYS A 483 14.05 17.23 -8.76
CA CYS A 483 13.28 16.01 -8.48
C CYS A 483 12.46 16.02 -7.18
N THR A 484 12.72 16.93 -6.24
CA THR A 484 12.14 16.91 -4.88
C THR A 484 10.60 16.83 -4.84
N PHE A 485 9.90 17.61 -5.68
CA PHE A 485 8.44 17.60 -5.76
C PHE A 485 7.89 16.40 -6.53
N ILE A 486 8.63 15.92 -7.52
CA ILE A 486 8.28 14.70 -8.26
C ILE A 486 8.32 13.49 -7.31
N PHE A 487 9.35 13.43 -6.45
CA PHE A 487 9.44 12.40 -5.43
C PHE A 487 8.39 12.50 -4.34
N LEU A 488 7.93 13.71 -3.99
CA LEU A 488 6.78 13.87 -3.09
C LEU A 488 5.51 13.27 -3.69
N LEU A 489 5.23 13.59 -4.95
CA LEU A 489 4.05 13.08 -5.63
C LEU A 489 4.13 11.56 -5.83
N GLU A 490 5.32 11.04 -6.16
CA GLU A 490 5.58 9.60 -6.26
C GLU A 490 5.40 8.89 -4.91
N PHE A 491 5.90 9.47 -3.82
CA PHE A 491 5.75 8.93 -2.47
C PHE A 491 4.27 8.80 -2.07
N LEU A 492 3.47 9.85 -2.31
CA LEU A 492 2.04 9.85 -2.00
C LEU A 492 1.27 8.86 -2.89
N ALA A 493 1.58 8.81 -4.19
CA ALA A 493 0.94 7.90 -5.13
C ALA A 493 1.29 6.43 -4.84
N PHE A 494 2.55 6.13 -4.54
CA PHE A 494 3.03 4.77 -4.34
C PHE A 494 2.25 4.05 -3.23
N GLY A 495 2.03 4.68 -2.08
CA GLY A 495 1.33 4.05 -0.96
C GLY A 495 -0.12 3.67 -1.30
N ALA A 496 -0.82 4.57 -1.99
CA ALA A 496 -2.18 4.31 -2.47
C ALA A 496 -2.22 3.19 -3.53
N LEU A 497 -1.29 3.21 -4.50
CA LEU A 497 -1.21 2.20 -5.55
C LEU A 497 -0.86 0.82 -4.99
N LEU A 498 0.09 0.73 -4.07
CA LEU A 498 0.50 -0.53 -3.46
C LEU A 498 -0.66 -1.14 -2.65
N CYS A 499 -1.36 -0.33 -1.85
CA CYS A 499 -2.56 -0.77 -1.14
C CYS A 499 -3.64 -1.30 -2.09
N ALA A 500 -3.94 -0.57 -3.17
CA ALA A 500 -4.94 -0.97 -4.16
C ALA A 500 -4.56 -2.27 -4.90
N LEU A 501 -3.29 -2.44 -5.27
CA LEU A 501 -2.80 -3.66 -5.94
C LEU A 501 -2.82 -4.88 -5.00
N LEU A 502 -2.45 -4.71 -3.72
CA LEU A 502 -2.57 -5.78 -2.72
C LEU A 502 -4.02 -6.18 -2.51
N PHE A 503 -4.95 -5.22 -2.50
CA PHE A 503 -6.38 -5.51 -2.41
C PHE A 503 -6.93 -6.21 -3.66
N LEU A 504 -6.46 -5.82 -4.85
CA LEU A 504 -6.79 -6.49 -6.11
C LEU A 504 -6.37 -7.97 -6.09
N LEU A 505 -5.27 -8.31 -5.41
CA LEU A 505 -4.82 -9.70 -5.25
C LEU A 505 -5.82 -10.57 -4.46
N ILE A 506 -6.62 -9.98 -3.57
CA ILE A 506 -7.68 -10.69 -2.82
C ILE A 506 -8.92 -10.89 -3.68
N ILE A 507 -9.31 -9.87 -4.45
CA ILE A 507 -10.54 -9.90 -5.26
C ILE A 507 -10.40 -10.84 -6.47
N VAL A 508 -9.18 -10.97 -7.00
CA VAL A 508 -8.97 -11.65 -8.27
C VAL A 508 -9.09 -13.17 -8.11
N ASN A 509 -10.04 -13.77 -8.83
CA ASN A 509 -10.29 -15.22 -8.78
C ASN A 509 -9.49 -16.02 -9.82
N SER A 510 -8.77 -15.32 -10.71
CA SER A 510 -8.10 -15.90 -11.86
C SER A 510 -6.59 -15.96 -11.62
N SER A 511 -6.02 -17.17 -11.64
CA SER A 511 -4.57 -17.40 -11.46
C SER A 511 -3.68 -16.58 -12.39
N GLY A 512 -4.09 -16.36 -13.64
CA GLY A 512 -3.33 -15.58 -14.61
C GLY A 512 -3.32 -14.09 -14.28
N GLN A 513 -4.46 -13.54 -13.85
CA GLN A 513 -4.55 -12.15 -13.42
C GLN A 513 -3.78 -11.94 -12.10
N ALA A 514 -3.80 -12.91 -11.18
CA ALA A 514 -2.98 -12.87 -9.97
C ALA A 514 -1.48 -12.81 -10.29
N ILE A 515 -0.99 -13.63 -11.23
CA ILE A 515 0.41 -13.60 -11.68
C ILE A 515 0.79 -12.21 -12.23
N ILE A 516 -0.09 -11.61 -13.04
CA ILE A 516 0.13 -10.28 -13.63
C ILE A 516 0.18 -9.21 -12.54
N VAL A 517 -0.75 -9.24 -11.58
CA VAL A 517 -0.77 -8.30 -10.44
C VAL A 517 0.47 -8.45 -9.56
N CYS A 518 0.90 -9.68 -9.28
CA CYS A 518 2.14 -9.95 -8.56
C CYS A 518 3.36 -9.41 -9.32
N ALA A 519 3.44 -9.62 -10.64
CA ALA A 519 4.51 -9.08 -11.46
C ALA A 519 4.55 -7.55 -11.40
N TYR A 520 3.39 -6.86 -11.46
CA TYR A 520 3.32 -5.41 -11.29
C TYR A 520 3.79 -4.96 -9.91
N ILE A 521 3.34 -5.60 -8.83
CA ILE A 521 3.79 -5.28 -7.47
C ILE A 521 5.31 -5.42 -7.36
N ILE A 522 5.89 -6.51 -7.86
CA ILE A 522 7.34 -6.74 -7.85
C ILE A 522 8.08 -5.66 -8.64
N MET A 523 7.60 -5.31 -9.84
CA MET A 523 8.24 -4.27 -10.65
C MET A 523 8.24 -2.90 -9.96
N ILE A 524 7.11 -2.47 -9.40
CA ILE A 524 6.98 -1.17 -8.72
C ILE A 524 7.83 -1.15 -7.45
N LEU A 525 7.83 -2.23 -6.66
CA LEU A 525 8.66 -2.38 -5.47
C LEU A 525 10.15 -2.33 -5.81
N ALA A 526 10.59 -3.07 -6.84
CA ALA A 526 11.98 -3.06 -7.28
C ALA A 526 12.43 -1.67 -7.73
N GLN A 527 11.57 -0.95 -8.46
CA GLN A 527 11.86 0.40 -8.94
C GLN A 527 12.06 1.39 -7.78
N ILE A 528 11.10 1.46 -6.84
CA ILE A 528 11.20 2.42 -5.73
C ILE A 528 12.32 2.04 -4.76
N LEU A 529 12.54 0.73 -4.54
CA LEU A 529 13.62 0.24 -3.69
C LEU A 529 14.98 0.67 -4.23
N ALA A 530 15.22 0.51 -5.54
CA ALA A 530 16.47 0.94 -6.16
C ALA A 530 16.72 2.44 -5.97
N LEU A 531 15.68 3.28 -6.15
CA LEU A 531 15.77 4.72 -5.95
C LEU A 531 16.13 5.08 -4.49
N TYR A 532 15.42 4.51 -3.52
CA TYR A 532 15.68 4.74 -2.10
C TYR A 532 17.03 4.19 -1.65
N TRP A 533 17.47 3.05 -2.21
CA TRP A 533 18.77 2.45 -1.93
C TRP A 533 19.90 3.41 -2.33
N TYR A 534 19.92 3.88 -3.57
CA TYR A 534 20.99 4.78 -4.05
C TYR A 534 20.92 6.15 -3.39
N ALA A 535 19.73 6.68 -3.10
CA ALA A 535 19.59 7.92 -2.34
C ALA A 535 20.14 7.80 -0.91
N ASN A 536 19.91 6.65 -0.27
CA ASN A 536 20.46 6.37 1.06
C ASN A 536 21.98 6.12 1.01
N GLU A 537 22.49 5.41 0.00
CA GLU A 537 23.94 5.25 -0.24
C GLU A 537 24.61 6.63 -0.37
N LEU A 538 24.06 7.53 -1.18
CA LEU A 538 24.57 8.90 -1.32
C LEU A 538 24.67 9.61 0.04
N ARG A 539 23.63 9.53 0.86
CA ARG A 539 23.62 10.16 2.18
C ARG A 539 24.68 9.56 3.11
N GLN A 540 24.83 8.23 3.11
CA GLN A 540 25.82 7.52 3.93
C GLN A 540 27.25 7.90 3.53
N GLU A 541 27.54 7.90 2.22
CA GLU A 541 28.85 8.26 1.69
C GLU A 541 29.16 9.74 1.90
N ASN A 542 28.15 10.61 1.88
CA ASN A 542 28.33 12.02 2.22
C ASN A 542 28.63 12.21 3.72
N PHE A 543 27.96 11.46 4.59
CA PHE A 543 28.24 11.49 6.03
C PHE A 543 29.64 10.95 6.37
N ALA A 544 30.08 9.90 5.66
CA ALA A 544 31.40 9.29 5.84
C ALA A 544 32.58 10.23 5.52
N ILE A 545 32.35 11.36 4.83
CA ILE A 545 33.36 12.42 4.64
C ILE A 545 33.85 12.95 6.01
N ALA A 546 32.97 13.05 7.00
CA ALA A 546 33.36 13.51 8.35
C ALA A 546 34.34 12.53 9.01
N ALA A 547 34.10 11.22 8.87
CA ALA A 547 35.00 10.19 9.37
C ALA A 547 36.34 10.20 8.63
N ALA A 548 36.32 10.26 7.29
CA ALA A 548 37.53 10.33 6.47
C ALA A 548 38.39 11.57 6.78
N ALA A 549 37.78 12.70 7.13
CA ALA A 549 38.48 13.91 7.56
C ALA A 549 39.07 13.81 8.97
N TYR A 550 38.43 13.06 9.87
CA TYR A 550 38.95 12.79 11.20
C TYR A 550 40.17 11.85 11.16
N GLU A 551 40.22 10.94 10.18
CA GLU A 551 41.30 9.97 9.97
C GLU A 551 42.61 10.57 9.40
N THR A 552 42.70 11.89 9.17
CA THR A 552 43.87 12.51 8.50
C THR A 552 45.04 12.88 9.43
N ASP A 553 45.11 12.29 10.63
CA ASP A 553 46.03 12.67 11.70
C ASP A 553 46.07 14.20 11.96
N TRP A 554 44.88 14.82 11.91
CA TRP A 554 44.69 16.27 11.87
C TRP A 554 45.45 17.05 12.96
N PHE A 555 45.62 16.43 14.14
CA PHE A 555 46.32 17.01 15.30
C PHE A 555 47.83 17.19 15.11
N THR A 556 48.43 16.53 14.11
CA THR A 556 49.86 16.66 13.78
C THR A 556 50.17 17.86 12.88
N HIS A 557 49.16 18.43 12.22
CA HIS A 557 49.31 19.53 11.27
C HIS A 557 49.29 20.89 11.97
N ASP A 558 49.60 21.96 11.23
CA ASP A 558 49.57 23.32 11.76
C ASP A 558 48.15 23.76 12.17
N THR A 559 48.08 24.75 13.06
CA THR A 559 46.79 25.22 13.62
C THR A 559 45.82 25.75 12.55
N THR A 560 46.31 26.22 11.40
CA THR A 560 45.46 26.66 10.29
C THR A 560 44.76 25.47 9.64
N VAL A 561 45.53 24.42 9.33
CA VAL A 561 45.00 23.16 8.78
C VAL A 561 44.04 22.49 9.74
N GLN A 562 44.36 22.45 11.04
CA GLN A 562 43.46 21.91 12.06
C GLN A 562 42.09 22.59 12.04
N LYS A 563 42.06 23.94 11.93
CA LYS A 563 40.81 24.71 11.83
C LYS A 563 40.04 24.39 10.55
N TYR A 564 40.73 24.24 9.42
CA TYR A 564 40.09 23.88 8.14
C TYR A 564 39.46 22.49 8.17
N ILE A 565 40.16 21.50 8.72
CA ILE A 565 39.63 20.14 8.89
C ILE A 565 38.43 20.16 9.84
N LEU A 566 38.51 20.90 10.95
CA LEU A 566 37.38 21.07 11.87
C LEU A 566 36.14 21.64 11.16
N LEU A 567 36.29 22.70 10.35
CA LEU A 567 35.19 23.28 9.58
C LEU A 567 34.61 22.28 8.57
N LEU A 568 35.48 21.51 7.90
CA LEU A 568 35.07 20.47 6.96
C LEU A 568 34.26 19.36 7.67
N ILE A 569 34.71 18.91 8.84
CA ILE A 569 34.00 17.91 9.68
C ILE A 569 32.63 18.47 10.11
N LEU A 570 32.58 19.67 10.68
CA LEU A 570 31.34 20.30 11.13
C LEU A 570 30.33 20.44 9.99
N ARG A 571 30.80 20.73 8.77
CA ARG A 571 29.94 20.78 7.58
C ARG A 571 29.50 19.38 7.12
N ALA A 572 30.40 18.40 7.12
CA ALA A 572 30.13 17.02 6.67
C ALA A 572 29.16 16.27 7.59
N GLN A 573 29.13 16.61 8.89
CA GLN A 573 28.15 16.07 9.85
C GLN A 573 26.69 16.45 9.52
N LYS A 574 26.47 17.40 8.61
CA LYS A 574 25.16 17.69 7.99
C LYS A 574 25.14 17.10 6.57
N PRO A 575 24.89 15.79 6.41
CA PRO A 575 25.04 15.12 5.13
C PRO A 575 24.03 15.63 4.11
N CYS A 576 24.51 15.87 2.90
CA CYS A 576 23.65 16.14 1.77
C CYS A 576 22.88 14.87 1.41
N SER A 577 21.59 15.02 1.13
CA SER A 577 20.69 13.92 0.85
C SER A 577 19.68 14.34 -0.20
N ILE A 578 19.18 13.37 -0.95
CA ILE A 578 18.01 13.59 -1.81
C ILE A 578 16.79 13.68 -0.90
N LYS A 579 15.94 14.69 -1.12
CA LYS A 579 14.78 14.98 -0.27
C LYS A 579 13.47 14.72 -1.00
N VAL A 580 12.47 14.32 -0.23
CA VAL A 580 11.06 14.23 -0.62
C VAL A 580 10.37 15.52 -0.21
N GLY A 581 9.91 16.31 -1.19
CA GLY A 581 9.15 17.55 -0.96
C GLY A 581 9.91 18.62 -0.16
N ASN A 582 11.24 18.59 -0.14
CA ASN A 582 12.13 19.43 0.68
C ASN A 582 12.05 19.21 2.20
N PHE A 583 11.28 18.22 2.68
CA PHE A 583 11.11 17.95 4.11
C PHE A 583 12.01 16.81 4.58
N TYR A 584 11.80 15.60 4.04
CA TYR A 584 12.41 14.38 4.55
C TYR A 584 13.48 13.83 3.61
N PRO A 585 14.64 13.37 4.13
CA PRO A 585 15.62 12.67 3.32
C PRO A 585 15.08 11.32 2.86
N MET A 586 15.41 10.91 1.64
CA MET A 586 15.11 9.58 1.12
C MET A 586 16.03 8.54 1.77
N THR A 587 15.53 7.89 2.83
CA THR A 587 16.24 6.84 3.57
C THR A 587 15.51 5.51 3.51
N MET A 588 16.23 4.41 3.74
CA MET A 588 15.62 3.08 3.82
C MET A 588 14.58 2.99 4.95
N GLU A 589 14.76 3.76 6.03
CA GLU A 589 13.78 3.88 7.13
C GLU A 589 12.47 4.53 6.66
N LEU A 590 12.55 5.60 5.85
CA LEU A 590 11.37 6.24 5.26
C LEU A 590 10.66 5.28 4.29
N PHE A 591 11.40 4.49 3.52
CA PHE A 591 10.84 3.46 2.67
C PHE A 591 10.11 2.36 3.47
N GLN A 592 10.72 1.87 4.56
CA GLN A 592 10.08 0.91 5.46
C GLN A 592 8.80 1.48 6.08
N SER A 593 8.82 2.73 6.51
CA SER A 593 7.63 3.42 7.03
C SER A 593 6.51 3.49 5.99
N LEU A 594 6.83 3.79 4.72
CA LEU A 594 5.89 3.79 3.62
C LEU A 594 5.26 2.42 3.36
N LEU A 595 6.06 1.34 3.40
CA LEU A 595 5.56 -0.03 3.26
C LEU A 595 4.62 -0.41 4.41
N ASN A 596 4.99 -0.09 5.64
CA ASN A 596 4.15 -0.34 6.82
C ASN A 596 2.81 0.39 6.72
N ALA A 597 2.83 1.68 6.37
CA ALA A 597 1.61 2.46 6.17
C ALA A 597 0.72 1.85 5.07
N SER A 598 1.31 1.47 3.93
CA SER A 598 0.60 0.84 2.82
C SER A 598 -0.07 -0.47 3.25
N TYR A 599 0.61 -1.30 4.04
CA TYR A 599 0.08 -2.54 4.59
C TYR A 599 -1.04 -2.31 5.62
N THR A 600 -0.91 -1.29 6.47
CA THR A 600 -1.97 -0.89 7.40
C THR A 600 -3.24 -0.46 6.66
N TYR A 601 -3.12 0.38 5.62
CA TYR A 601 -4.26 0.76 4.80
C TYR A 601 -4.87 -0.43 4.05
N PHE A 602 -4.04 -1.36 3.57
CA PHE A 602 -4.50 -2.59 2.94
C PHE A 602 -5.30 -3.48 3.90
N THR A 603 -4.82 -3.70 5.12
CA THR A 603 -5.53 -4.51 6.12
C THR A 603 -6.84 -3.86 6.57
N LEU A 604 -6.89 -2.52 6.65
CA LEU A 604 -8.13 -1.77 6.87
C LEU A 604 -9.12 -1.96 5.71
N LEU A 605 -8.66 -1.82 4.46
CA LEU A 605 -9.51 -2.01 3.29
C LEU A 605 -10.04 -3.44 3.19
N LYS A 606 -9.21 -4.44 3.49
CA LYS A 606 -9.61 -5.84 3.59
C LYS A 606 -10.71 -6.03 4.64
N ARG A 607 -10.53 -5.50 5.85
CA ARG A 607 -11.52 -5.63 6.94
C ARG A 607 -12.85 -4.95 6.65
N VAL A 608 -12.86 -3.88 5.85
CA VAL A 608 -14.11 -3.21 5.43
C VAL A 608 -14.83 -3.99 4.33
N TYR A 609 -14.07 -4.77 3.55
CA TYR A 609 -14.62 -5.60 2.49
C TYR A 609 -15.19 -6.93 3.00
N ASP A 610 -14.50 -7.56 3.96
CA ASP A 610 -14.96 -8.74 4.71
C ASP A 610 -16.19 -8.41 5.59
#